data_AF-A0A0J0YPB5-F1
#
_entry.id   AF-A0A0J0YPB5-F1
#
_cell.length_a   1.000
_cell.length_b   1.000
_cell.length_c   1.000
_cell.angle_alpha   90.00
_cell.angle_beta   90.00
_cell.angle_gamma   90.00
#
_symmetry.space_group_name_H-M   'P 1'
#
loop_
_entity.id
_entity.type
_entity.pdbx_description
1 polymer ?
#
loop_
_entity_poly.entity_id
_entity_poly.type
_entity_poly.pdbx_seq_one_letter_code
_entity_poly.pdbx_strand_id
1 'polypeptide(L)' 'ATPHGFRSLASSVLNEQGFNPDAIELQLAHVEENKIRAAYNRADYMEERWAMMQWYSDWYNKAVDSLKAVASGL' A
#
# COMPACT_ATOMS: atom_id res chain seq x y z
N ALA A 1 -14.30 -8.54 -5.53
CA ALA A 1 -12.83 -8.41 -5.49
C ALA A 1 -12.29 -9.45 -4.52
N THR A 2 -11.24 -10.19 -4.89
CA THR A 2 -10.57 -11.09 -3.94
C THR A 2 -9.55 -10.28 -3.12
N PRO A 3 -9.28 -10.65 -1.85
CA PRO A 3 -8.23 -10.02 -1.05
C PRO A 3 -6.84 -10.04 -1.71
N HIS A 4 -6.58 -11.01 -2.59
CA HIS A 4 -5.33 -11.12 -3.32
C HIS A 4 -5.16 -10.00 -4.35
N GLY A 5 -6.19 -9.70 -5.14
CA GLY A 5 -6.14 -8.60 -6.11
C GLY A 5 -5.92 -7.22 -5.46
N PHE A 6 -6.43 -7.03 -4.24
CA PHE A 6 -6.18 -5.83 -3.45
C PHE A 6 -4.70 -5.72 -3.04
N ARG A 7 -4.12 -6.79 -2.48
CA ARG A 7 -2.72 -6.77 -2.03
C ARG A 7 -1.74 -6.54 -3.17
N SER A 8 -1.97 -7.19 -4.32
CA SER A 8 -1.11 -7.02 -5.50
C SER A 8 -1.14 -5.58 -6.01
N LEU A 9 -2.32 -4.98 -6.14
CA LEU A 9 -2.45 -3.58 -6.56
C LEU A 9 -1.78 -2.63 -5.56
N ALA A 10 -2.04 -2.79 -4.26
CA ALA A 10 -1.47 -1.96 -3.23
C ALA A 10 0.07 -2.04 -3.23
N SER A 11 0.63 -3.25 -3.32
CA SER A 11 2.09 -3.46 -3.39
C SER A 11 2.70 -2.74 -4.58
N SER A 12 2.16 -2.91 -5.80
CA SER A 12 2.70 -2.28 -7.01
C SER A 12 2.67 -0.75 -6.92
N VAL A 13 1.50 -0.17 -6.60
CA VAL A 13 1.32 1.28 -6.55
C VAL A 13 2.22 1.93 -5.50
N LEU A 14 2.32 1.32 -4.32
CA LEU A 14 3.13 1.88 -3.22
C LEU A 14 4.63 1.80 -3.51
N ASN A 15 5.09 0.72 -4.15
CA ASN A 15 6.48 0.61 -4.60
C ASN A 15 6.81 1.60 -5.70
N GLU A 16 5.93 1.78 -6.69
CA GLU A 16 6.10 2.77 -7.76
C GLU A 16 6.14 4.20 -7.24
N GLN A 17 5.42 4.48 -6.15
CA GLN A 17 5.43 5.78 -5.47
C GLN A 17 6.68 5.99 -4.59
N GLY A 18 7.51 4.96 -4.41
CA GLY A 18 8.78 5.04 -3.69
C GLY A 18 8.65 4.97 -2.16
N PHE A 19 7.55 4.45 -1.62
CA PHE A 19 7.44 4.16 -0.19
C PHE A 19 8.44 3.07 0.23
N ASN A 20 8.79 3.06 1.51
CA ASN A 20 9.68 2.06 2.09
C ASN A 20 9.12 0.64 1.90
N PRO A 21 9.84 -0.27 1.21
CA PRO A 21 9.39 -1.64 1.00
C PRO A 21 9.10 -2.40 2.30
N ASP A 22 9.86 -2.16 3.37
CA ASP A 22 9.65 -2.86 4.65
C ASP A 22 8.31 -2.46 5.29
N ALA A 23 7.94 -1.18 5.17
CA ALA A 23 6.64 -0.69 5.64
C ALA A 23 5.48 -1.28 4.82
N ILE A 24 5.66 -1.41 3.50
CA ILE A 24 4.70 -2.05 2.59
C ILE A 24 4.48 -3.52 2.98
N GLU A 25 5.55 -4.30 3.09
CA GLU A 25 5.45 -5.74 3.40
C GLU A 25 4.81 -5.99 4.78
N LEU A 26 5.16 -5.18 5.79
CA LEU A 26 4.51 -5.23 7.09
C LEU A 26 3.01 -4.88 7.02
N GLN A 27 2.63 -3.89 6.22
CA GLN A 27 1.22 -3.50 6.04
C GLN A 27 0.41 -4.59 5.33
N LEU A 28 1.05 -5.37 4.46
CA LEU A 28 0.45 -6.51 3.77
C LEU A 28 0.40 -7.78 4.63
N ALA A 29 0.96 -7.72 5.85
CA ALA A 29 1.16 -8.83 6.78
C ALA A 29 1.97 -9.98 6.17
N HIS A 30 2.95 -9.64 5.32
CA HIS A 30 3.90 -10.60 4.80
C HIS A 30 4.98 -10.91 5.85
N VAL A 31 5.50 -12.13 5.80
CA VAL A 31 6.54 -12.60 6.72
C VAL A 31 7.89 -12.42 6.04
N GLU A 32 8.84 -11.76 6.71
CA GLU A 32 10.21 -11.62 6.23
C GLU A 32 10.90 -13.00 6.14
N GLU A 33 11.26 -13.42 4.93
CA GLU A 33 11.91 -14.70 4.68
C GLU A 33 13.40 -14.68 5.05
N ASN A 34 14.04 -13.51 5.00
CA ASN A 34 15.43 -13.35 5.40
C ASN A 34 15.57 -13.31 6.92
N LYS A 35 15.88 -14.47 7.51
CA LYS A 35 16.07 -14.65 8.96
C LYS A 35 17.11 -13.71 9.58
N ILE A 36 18.15 -13.33 8.84
CA ILE A 36 19.16 -12.38 9.34
C ILE A 36 18.52 -11.00 9.45
N ARG A 37 17.85 -10.53 8.39
CA ARG A 37 17.15 -9.24 8.39
C ARG A 37 16.06 -9.19 9.46
N ALA A 38 15.25 -10.24 9.58
CA ALA A 38 14.20 -10.35 10.60
C ALA A 38 14.75 -10.29 12.04
N ALA A 39 15.98 -10.78 12.28
CA ALA A 39 16.59 -10.72 13.61
C ALA A 39 16.99 -9.30 14.04
N TYR A 40 17.30 -8.43 13.08
CA TYR A 40 17.78 -7.06 13.35
C TYR A 40 16.71 -5.99 13.12
N ASN A 41 15.86 -6.14 12.11
CA ASN A 41 14.81 -5.18 11.83
C ASN A 41 13.57 -5.48 12.68
N ARG A 42 13.48 -4.77 13.80
CA ARG A 42 12.31 -4.78 14.71
C ARG A 42 11.47 -3.52 14.62
N ALA A 43 11.68 -2.70 13.58
CA ALA A 43 10.92 -1.49 13.42
C ALA A 43 9.52 -1.80 12.89
N ASP A 44 8.51 -1.22 13.54
CA ASP A 44 7.12 -1.34 13.09
C ASP A 44 6.77 -0.29 12.03
N TYR A 45 7.60 0.74 11.82
CA TYR A 45 7.34 1.82 10.84
C TYR A 45 5.93 2.42 10.96
N MET A 46 5.35 2.50 12.15
CA MET A 46 3.92 2.81 12.32
C MET A 46 3.52 4.16 11.71
N GLU A 47 4.30 5.21 11.98
CA GLU A 47 4.05 6.55 11.44
C GLU A 47 4.11 6.56 9.90
N GLU A 48 5.10 5.87 9.33
CA GLU A 48 5.25 5.72 7.88
C GLU A 48 4.09 4.92 7.29
N ARG A 49 3.67 3.82 7.92
CA ARG A 49 2.51 3.03 7.47
C ARG A 49 1.21 3.83 7.52
N TRP A 50 1.03 4.70 8.52
CA TRP A 50 -0.14 5.59 8.56
C TRP A 50 -0.12 6.60 7.41
N ALA A 51 0.99 7.30 7.20
CA ALA A 51 1.12 8.25 6.10
C ALA A 51 0.94 7.57 4.73
N MET A 52 1.53 6.38 4.56
CA MET A 52 1.42 5.55 3.37
C MET A 52 -0.02 5.14 3.09
N MET A 53 -0.75 4.65 4.09
CA MET A 53 -2.13 4.21 3.91
C MET A 53 -3.10 5.38 3.71
N GLN A 54 -2.84 6.53 4.33
CA GLN A 54 -3.59 7.75 4.04
C GLN A 54 -3.39 8.17 2.59
N TRP A 55 -2.14 8.23 2.11
CA TRP A 55 -1.84 8.55 0.73
C TRP A 55 -2.49 7.56 -0.25
N TYR A 56 -2.44 6.26 0.04
CA TYR A 56 -3.05 5.22 -0.80
C TYR A 56 -4.57 5.40 -0.91
N SER A 57 -5.23 5.71 0.21
CA SER A 57 -6.65 6.03 0.26
C SER A 57 -6.98 7.24 -0.62
N ASP A 58 -6.20 8.32 -0.51
CA ASP A 58 -6.43 9.54 -1.29
C ASP A 58 -6.22 9.32 -2.80
N TRP A 59 -5.18 8.56 -3.16
CA TRP A 59 -4.93 8.14 -4.54
C TRP A 59 -6.11 7.33 -5.12
N TYR A 60 -6.62 6.35 -4.36
CA TYR A 60 -7.74 5.52 -4.76
C TYR A 60 -9.02 6.34 -4.92
N ASN A 61 -9.34 7.21 -3.97
CA ASN A 61 -10.52 8.06 -4.01
C ASN A 61 -10.48 9.00 -5.22
N LYS A 62 -9.33 9.60 -5.51
CA LYS A 62 -9.16 10.45 -6.70
C LYS A 62 -9.46 9.69 -8.01
N ALA A 63 -9.03 8.42 -8.10
CA ALA A 63 -9.32 7.59 -9.26
C ALA A 63 -10.83 7.29 -9.39
N VAL A 64 -11.48 6.95 -8.27
CA VAL A 64 -12.92 6.68 -8.22
C VAL A 64 -13.74 7.93 -8.58
N ASP A 65 -13.39 9.09 -8.04
CA ASP A 65 -14.11 10.33 -8.31
C ASP A 65 -13.95 10.77 -9.77
N SER A 66 -12.77 10.55 -10.35
CA SER A 66 -12.53 10.79 -11.77
C SER A 66 -13.41 9.90 -12.65
N LEU A 67 -13.59 8.62 -12.28
CA LEU A 67 -14.49 7.70 -12.99
C LEU A 67 -15.97 8.13 -12.88
N LYS A 68 -16.41 8.56 -11.69
CA LYS A 68 -17.78 9.06 -11.49
C LYS A 68 -18.06 10.30 -12.31
N ALA A 69 -17.11 11.24 -12.37
CA ALA A 69 -17.25 12.48 -13.14
C ALA A 69 -17.46 12.20 -14.63
N VAL A 70 -16.71 11.23 -15.19
CA VAL A 70 -16.89 10.77 -16.58
C VAL A 70 -18.27 10.12 -16.77
N ALA A 71 -18.72 9.30 -15.82
CA ALA A 71 -20.00 8.61 -15.92
C ALA A 71 -21.22 9.55 -15.76
N SER A 72 -21.10 10.64 -14.99
CA SER A 72 -22.16 11.64 -14.80
C SER A 72 -22.25 12.70 -15.91
N GLY A 73 -21.32 12.67 -16.87
CA GLY A 73 -21.30 13.58 -18.03
C GLY A 73 -22.16 13.13 -19.22
N LEU A 74 -23.04 12.14 -19.02
CA LEU A 74 -24.07 11.65 -19.95
C LEU A 74 -25.46 11.88 -19.36
#